data_AF-A0A525IPT0-F1
#
_entry.id   AF-A0A525IPT0-F1
#
_cell.length_a   1.000
_cell.length_b   1.000
_cell.length_c   1.000
_cell.angle_alpha   90.00
_cell.angle_beta   90.00
_cell.angle_gamma   90.00
#
_symmetry.space_group_name_H-M   'P 1'
#
loop_
_entity.id
_entity.type
_entity.pdbx_description
1 polymer ?
#
loop_
_entity_poly.entity_id
_entity_poly.type
_entity_poly.pdbx_seq_one_letter_code
_entity_poly.pdbx_strand_id
1 'polypeptide(L)'
;MAALVLAVAPLTGFAGTPAPQNAPGEAAFRAMFKEMVETDTSGATGDCTALANKIAARMQAAGFPAANLKILVPEGAPKAGNLVAWLPGKDPKARAVLMLGHIDVVNAFRADWTRDPFTLIEENGQFYGRGVS
;
A
#
# COMPACT_ATOMS: atom_id res chain seq x y z
N MET A 1 -39.67 -43.43 -19.93
CA MET A 1 -39.14 -42.54 -18.86
C MET A 1 -37.63 -42.55 -18.98
N ALA A 2 -37.03 -41.50 -19.55
CA ALA A 2 -35.57 -41.34 -19.61
C ALA A 2 -35.16 -40.39 -18.48
N ALA A 3 -34.36 -40.88 -17.54
CA ALA A 3 -33.84 -40.09 -16.43
C ALA A 3 -32.62 -39.29 -16.93
N LEU A 4 -32.75 -37.97 -16.98
CA LEU A 4 -31.65 -37.05 -17.26
C LEU A 4 -30.82 -36.91 -15.97
N VAL A 5 -29.62 -37.50 -15.95
CA VAL A 5 -28.66 -37.32 -14.86
C VAL A 5 -27.90 -36.02 -15.09
N LEU A 6 -28.16 -35.01 -14.26
CA LEU A 6 -27.42 -33.74 -14.27
C LEU A 6 -26.07 -33.96 -13.57
N ALA A 7 -24.98 -33.99 -14.33
CA ALA A 7 -23.63 -34.06 -13.76
C ALA A 7 -23.24 -32.68 -13.20
N VAL A 8 -23.17 -32.57 -11.88
CA VAL A 8 -22.60 -31.40 -11.19
C VAL A 8 -21.08 -31.55 -11.22
N ALA A 9 -20.39 -30.73 -12.01
CA ALA A 9 -18.93 -30.68 -12.00
C ALA A 9 -18.45 -30.04 -10.69
N PRO A 10 -17.48 -30.62 -9.98
CA PRO A 10 -16.91 -30.00 -8.79
C PRO A 10 -16.14 -28.75 -9.20
N LEU A 11 -16.52 -27.61 -8.63
CA LEU A 11 -15.72 -26.39 -8.65
C LEU A 11 -14.45 -26.66 -7.83
N THR A 12 -13.35 -27.00 -8.51
CA THR A 12 -12.03 -27.02 -7.89
C THR A 12 -11.70 -25.60 -7.47
N GLY A 13 -11.77 -25.32 -6.16
CA GLY A 13 -11.33 -24.05 -5.60
C GLY A 13 -9.86 -23.81 -5.97
N PHE A 14 -9.55 -22.59 -6.39
CA PHE A 14 -8.17 -22.15 -6.56
C PHE A 14 -7.51 -22.10 -5.17
N ALA A 15 -6.92 -23.23 -4.75
CA ALA A 15 -5.95 -23.21 -3.68
C ALA A 15 -4.70 -22.51 -4.24
N GLY A 16 -4.57 -21.21 -3.96
CA GLY A 16 -3.36 -20.47 -4.29
C GLY A 16 -2.16 -21.20 -3.69
N THR A 17 -1.14 -21.48 -4.49
CA THR A 17 0.14 -21.96 -3.97
C THR A 17 0.61 -21.00 -2.89
N PRO A 18 0.93 -21.47 -1.67
CA PRO A 18 1.45 -20.59 -0.64
C PRO A 18 2.71 -19.93 -1.18
N ALA A 19 2.74 -18.59 -1.14
CA ALA A 19 3.93 -17.85 -1.50
C ALA A 19 5.10 -18.35 -0.64
N PRO A 20 6.30 -18.52 -1.22
CA PRO A 20 7.45 -18.97 -0.45
C PRO A 20 7.68 -18.01 0.72
N GLN A 21 7.69 -18.57 1.94
CA GLN A 21 8.12 -17.84 3.13
C GLN A 21 9.56 -17.36 2.91
N ASN A 22 9.77 -16.05 3.03
CA ASN A 22 11.05 -15.36 2.89
C ASN A 22 11.54 -15.17 1.44
N ALA A 23 10.65 -14.75 0.54
CA ALA A 23 11.09 -14.32 -0.80
C ALA A 23 12.13 -13.18 -0.69
N PRO A 24 13.13 -13.09 -1.59
CA PRO A 24 14.06 -11.97 -1.61
C PRO A 24 13.33 -10.63 -1.63
N GLY A 25 13.60 -9.78 -0.63
CA GLY A 25 12.93 -8.48 -0.47
C GLY A 25 11.68 -8.48 0.40
N GLU A 26 11.16 -9.64 0.84
CA GLU A 26 9.96 -9.71 1.69
C GLU A 26 10.12 -8.93 3.00
N ALA A 27 11.26 -9.06 3.68
CA ALA A 27 11.53 -8.32 4.90
C ALA A 27 11.50 -6.79 4.69
N ALA A 28 12.06 -6.32 3.57
CA ALA A 28 12.06 -4.90 3.21
C ALA A 28 10.65 -4.41 2.87
N PHE A 29 9.87 -5.22 2.13
CA PHE A 29 8.47 -4.94 1.85
C PHE A 29 7.66 -4.86 3.13
N ARG A 30 7.77 -5.85 4.04
CA ARG A 30 7.05 -5.87 5.32
C ARG A 30 7.41 -4.69 6.21
N ALA A 31 8.68 -4.29 6.25
CA ALA A 31 9.11 -3.10 7.00
C ALA A 31 8.52 -1.81 6.41
N MET A 32 8.49 -1.67 5.08
CA MET A 32 7.85 -0.54 4.42
C MET A 32 6.33 -0.54 4.66
N PHE A 33 5.67 -1.68 4.47
CA PHE A 33 4.23 -1.85 4.66
C PHE A 33 3.81 -1.50 6.08
N LYS A 34 4.54 -2.00 7.10
CA LYS A 34 4.34 -1.62 8.50
C LYS A 34 4.47 -0.11 8.71
N GLU A 35 5.54 0.52 8.22
CA GLU A 35 5.71 1.97 8.38
C GLU A 35 4.57 2.77 7.73
N MET A 36 4.09 2.33 6.56
CA MET A 36 2.98 3.00 5.87
C MET A 36 1.67 2.87 6.65
N VAL A 37 1.34 1.67 7.15
CA VAL A 37 0.11 1.41 7.92
C VAL A 37 0.12 2.10 9.29
N GLU A 38 1.29 2.18 9.93
CA GLU A 38 1.44 2.78 11.26
C GLU A 38 1.66 4.30 11.23
N THR A 39 1.72 4.89 10.04
CA THR A 39 1.63 6.33 9.87
C THR A 39 0.17 6.69 9.62
N ASP A 40 -0.52 7.20 10.64
CA ASP A 40 -1.90 7.69 10.48
C ASP A 40 -1.94 8.80 9.41
N THR A 41 -2.63 8.54 8.30
CA THR A 41 -2.88 9.49 7.20
C THR A 41 -4.37 9.81 7.06
N SER A 42 -5.14 9.62 8.13
CA SER A 42 -6.55 9.99 8.16
C SER A 42 -6.75 11.51 8.22
N GLY A 43 -7.89 11.99 7.71
CA GLY A 43 -8.18 13.42 7.69
C GLY A 43 -8.34 14.07 9.07
N ALA A 44 -8.80 13.32 10.08
CA ALA A 44 -9.08 13.86 11.41
C ALA A 44 -7.82 14.00 12.28
N THR A 45 -6.95 12.98 12.28
CA THR A 45 -5.80 12.90 13.21
C THR A 45 -4.46 12.68 12.51
N GLY A 46 -4.49 12.28 11.25
CA GLY A 46 -3.32 11.87 10.49
C GLY A 46 -2.54 12.99 9.82
N ASP A 47 -1.50 12.57 9.09
CA ASP A 47 -0.54 13.43 8.39
C ASP A 47 0.00 12.76 7.11
N CYS A 48 -0.62 13.05 5.97
CA CYS A 48 -0.17 12.59 4.66
C CYS A 48 1.20 13.16 4.29
N THR A 49 1.53 14.38 4.75
CA THR A 49 2.84 14.99 4.51
C THR A 49 3.95 14.20 5.21
N ALA A 50 3.72 13.72 6.43
CA ALA A 50 4.67 12.88 7.15
C ALA A 50 4.93 11.56 6.39
N LEU A 51 3.87 10.89 5.90
CA LEU A 51 4.05 9.67 5.11
C LEU A 51 4.72 9.94 3.76
N ALA A 52 4.35 11.02 3.06
CA ALA A 52 4.97 11.41 1.80
C ALA A 52 6.49 11.63 1.94
N ASN A 53 6.95 12.24 3.03
CA ASN A 53 8.37 12.41 3.33
C ASN A 53 9.08 11.07 3.57
N LYS A 54 8.47 10.14 4.30
CA LYS A 54 9.02 8.78 4.51
C LYS A 54 9.15 8.03 3.17
N ILE A 55 8.15 8.11 2.30
CA ILE A 55 8.19 7.50 0.96
C ILE A 55 9.28 8.15 0.12
N ALA A 56 9.39 9.49 0.12
CA ALA A 56 10.44 10.19 -0.63
C ALA A 56 11.84 9.77 -0.19
N ALA A 57 12.07 9.64 1.12
CA ALA A 57 13.35 9.15 1.66
C ALA A 57 13.67 7.73 1.18
N ARG A 58 12.67 6.83 1.15
CA ARG A 58 12.83 5.47 0.61
C ARG A 58 13.11 5.46 -0.89
N MET A 59 12.41 6.28 -1.67
CA MET A 59 12.65 6.42 -3.11
C MET A 59 14.04 6.96 -3.40
N GLN A 60 14.51 7.94 -2.62
CA GLN A 60 15.87 8.46 -2.74
C GLN A 60 16.91 7.37 -2.44
N ALA A 61 16.72 6.60 -1.37
CA ALA A 61 17.59 5.46 -1.04
C ALA A 61 17.57 4.35 -2.11
N ALA A 62 16.46 4.23 -2.85
CA ALA A 62 16.31 3.32 -3.97
C ALA A 62 16.88 3.85 -5.30
N GLY A 63 17.49 5.05 -5.30
CA GLY A 63 18.18 5.61 -6.46
C GLY A 63 17.38 6.64 -7.26
N PHE A 64 16.25 7.12 -6.76
CA PHE A 64 15.57 8.27 -7.38
C PHE A 64 16.42 9.54 -7.17
N PRO A 65 16.68 10.33 -8.23
CA PRO A 65 17.37 11.61 -8.06
C PRO A 65 16.59 12.54 -7.13
N ALA A 66 17.26 13.17 -6.17
CA ALA A 66 16.61 14.10 -5.23
C ALA A 66 15.88 15.25 -5.95
N ALA A 67 16.42 15.72 -7.07
CA ALA A 67 15.79 16.74 -7.91
C ALA A 67 14.43 16.29 -8.48
N ASN A 68 14.18 14.97 -8.54
CA ASN A 68 12.98 14.35 -9.07
C ASN A 68 11.97 13.95 -8.00
N LEU A 69 12.20 14.33 -6.74
CA LEU A 69 11.26 14.09 -5.64
C LEU A 69 10.63 15.44 -5.26
N LYS A 70 9.31 15.55 -5.41
CA LYS A 70 8.56 16.77 -5.12
C LYS A 70 7.46 16.49 -4.12
N ILE A 71 7.62 17.05 -2.92
CA ILE A 71 6.56 17.11 -1.92
C ILE A 71 5.74 18.37 -2.18
N LEU A 72 4.45 18.19 -2.42
CA LEU A 72 3.50 19.27 -2.70
C LEU A 72 2.54 19.36 -1.53
N VAL A 73 2.60 20.46 -0.78
CA VAL A 73 1.74 20.71 0.38
C VAL A 73 0.82 21.89 0.06
N PRO A 74 -0.52 21.73 0.09
CA PRO A 74 -1.44 22.83 -0.14
C PRO A 74 -1.32 23.90 0.95
N GLU A 75 -1.49 25.16 0.56
CA GLU A 75 -1.57 26.27 1.50
C GLU A 75 -2.75 26.09 2.45
N GLY A 76 -2.53 26.32 3.76
CA GLY A 76 -3.55 26.13 4.79
C GLY A 76 -3.82 24.66 5.19
N ALA A 77 -3.21 23.68 4.51
CA ALA A 77 -3.36 22.26 4.83
C ALA A 77 -1.99 21.56 4.96
N PRO A 78 -1.19 21.89 5.99
CA PRO A 78 0.20 21.43 6.12
C PRO A 78 0.37 19.90 6.18
N LYS A 79 -0.70 19.19 6.54
CA LYS A 79 -0.75 17.72 6.67
C LYS A 79 -1.30 16.99 5.44
N ALA A 80 -1.73 17.73 4.42
CA ALA A 80 -2.37 17.19 3.21
C ALA A 80 -1.37 17.07 2.03
N GLY A 81 -0.13 16.69 2.33
CA GLY A 81 0.95 16.61 1.35
C GLY A 81 0.81 15.46 0.36
N ASN A 82 1.30 15.68 -0.86
CA ASN A 82 1.39 14.70 -1.94
C ASN A 82 2.85 14.53 -2.38
N LEU A 83 3.17 13.39 -2.99
CA LEU A 83 4.49 13.12 -3.57
C LEU A 83 4.36 12.93 -5.08
N VAL A 84 5.12 13.72 -5.84
CA VAL A 84 5.39 13.46 -7.26
C VAL A 84 6.84 13.04 -7.40
N ALA A 85 7.06 11.86 -7.98
CA ALA A 85 8.39 11.29 -8.16
C ALA A 85 8.54 10.73 -9.58
N TRP A 86 9.72 10.85 -10.18
CA TRP A 86 10.01 10.22 -11.47
C TRP A 86 11.44 9.67 -11.55
N LEU A 87 11.56 8.48 -12.11
CA LEU A 87 12.83 7.80 -12.38
C LEU A 87 13.04 7.77 -13.90
N PRO A 88 14.11 8.40 -14.42
CA PRO A 88 14.42 8.34 -15.85
C PRO A 88 14.66 6.89 -16.30
N GLY A 89 13.98 6.48 -17.37
CA GLY A 89 14.24 5.21 -18.02
C GLY A 89 15.60 5.20 -18.73
N LYS A 90 16.11 4.00 -19.04
CA LYS A 90 17.36 3.85 -19.80
C LYS A 90 17.22 4.27 -21.26
N ASP A 91 16.01 4.17 -21.81
CA ASP A 91 15.68 4.63 -23.17
C ASP A 91 14.82 5.90 -23.09
N PRO A 92 15.34 7.08 -23.47
CA PRO A 92 14.57 8.33 -23.45
C PRO A 92 13.48 8.39 -24.53
N LYS A 93 13.46 7.45 -25.49
CA LYS A 93 12.40 7.35 -26.52
C LYS A 93 11.22 6.48 -26.09
N ALA A 94 11.37 5.71 -25.02
CA ALA A 94 10.29 4.89 -24.49
C ALA A 94 9.19 5.78 -23.90
N ARG A 95 7.94 5.33 -23.99
CA ARG A 95 6.81 6.01 -23.35
C ARG A 95 6.90 5.88 -21.84
N ALA A 96 6.54 6.95 -21.13
CA ALA A 96 6.46 6.95 -19.67
C ALA A 96 5.34 6.04 -19.16
N VAL A 97 5.55 5.44 -17.98
CA VAL A 97 4.52 4.76 -17.21
C VAL A 97 4.20 5.61 -15.99
N LEU A 98 2.92 5.91 -15.79
CA LEU A 98 2.45 6.61 -14.60
C LEU A 98 1.92 5.58 -13.59
N MET A 99 2.51 5.59 -12.40
CA MET A 99 1.95 4.93 -11.23
C MET A 99 1.23 6.00 -10.41
N LEU A 100 -0.09 5.85 -10.27
CA LEU A 100 -0.93 6.76 -9.50
C LEU A 100 -1.63 5.97 -8.39
N GLY A 101 -1.61 6.52 -7.20
CA GLY A 101 -2.30 6.00 -6.03
C GLY A 101 -2.53 7.12 -5.04
N HIS A 102 -3.23 6.80 -3.97
CA HIS A 102 -3.47 7.73 -2.86
C HIS A 102 -2.94 7.11 -1.57
N ILE A 103 -2.53 7.96 -0.63
CA ILE A 103 -1.93 7.56 0.65
C ILE A 103 -2.79 7.96 1.85
N ASP A 104 -3.80 8.80 1.63
CA ASP A 104 -4.79 9.15 2.61
C ASP A 104 -5.74 7.99 2.84
N VAL A 105 -6.25 7.93 4.07
CA VAL A 105 -7.22 6.92 4.47
C VAL A 105 -8.41 7.58 5.12
N VAL A 106 -9.57 6.92 5.06
CA VAL A 106 -10.74 7.39 5.80
C VAL A 106 -10.48 7.27 7.32
N ASN A 107 -11.12 8.15 8.09
CA ASN A 107 -11.01 8.16 9.56
C ASN A 107 -11.27 6.78 10.17
N ALA A 108 -10.54 6.47 11.24
CA ALA A 108 -10.65 5.21 11.97
C ALA A 108 -10.57 5.48 13.48
N PHE A 109 -11.73 5.51 14.14
CA PHE A 109 -11.79 5.70 15.59
C PHE A 109 -11.54 4.37 16.29
N ARG A 110 -10.64 4.35 17.28
CA ARG A 110 -10.31 3.13 18.05
C ARG A 110 -11.52 2.45 18.66
N ALA A 111 -12.57 3.20 19.03
CA ALA A 111 -13.80 2.66 19.60
C ALA A 111 -14.58 1.75 18.64
N ASP A 112 -14.42 1.94 17.32
CA ASP A 112 -15.14 1.17 16.30
C ASP A 112 -14.34 -0.06 15.83
N TRP A 113 -13.13 -0.26 16.36
CA TRP A 113 -12.20 -1.27 15.89
C TRP A 113 -11.88 -2.30 16.96
N THR A 114 -11.83 -3.58 16.57
CA THR A 114 -11.36 -4.67 17.44
C THR A 114 -9.85 -4.60 17.71
N ARG A 115 -9.07 -4.09 16.76
CA ARG A 115 -7.60 -3.91 16.83
C ARG A 115 -7.29 -2.44 16.64
N ASP A 116 -6.16 -1.96 17.17
CA ASP A 116 -5.75 -0.58 16.90
C ASP A 116 -5.63 -0.36 15.37
N PRO A 117 -6.33 0.63 14.79
CA PRO A 117 -6.36 0.81 13.33
C PRO A 117 -5.02 1.24 12.74
N PHE A 118 -4.10 1.76 13.53
CA PHE A 118 -2.79 2.26 13.10
C PHE A 118 -1.65 1.45 13.71
N THR A 119 -1.93 0.19 14.04
CA THR A 119 -0.93 -0.84 14.36
C THR A 119 -1.09 -1.96 13.36
N LEU A 120 -0.03 -2.32 12.62
CA LEU A 120 -0.10 -3.44 11.69
C LEU A 120 -0.13 -4.75 12.50
N ILE A 121 -1.24 -5.47 12.44
CA ILE A 121 -1.40 -6.77 13.08
C ILE A 121 -1.47 -7.86 12.03
N GLU A 122 -0.70 -8.93 12.21
CA GLU A 122 -0.78 -10.16 11.41
C GLU A 122 -1.36 -11.27 12.28
N GLU A 123 -2.50 -11.83 11.90
CA GLU A 123 -3.20 -12.88 12.63
C GLU A 123 -3.93 -13.80 11.67
N ASN A 124 -3.85 -15.12 11.88
CA ASN A 124 -4.51 -16.13 11.05
C ASN A 124 -4.23 -15.99 9.54
N GLY A 125 -3.02 -15.53 9.17
CA GLY A 125 -2.61 -15.31 7.78
C GLY A 125 -3.21 -14.05 7.13
N GLN A 126 -3.82 -13.15 7.92
CA GLN A 126 -4.37 -11.88 7.45
C GLN A 126 -3.67 -10.69 8.12
N PHE A 127 -3.60 -9.58 7.39
CA PHE A 127 -3.14 -8.31 7.93
C PHE A 127 -4.33 -7.43 8.30
N TYR A 128 -4.24 -6.77 9.44
CA TYR A 128 -5.22 -5.80 9.92
C TYR A 128 -4.54 -4.46 10.16
N GLY A 129 -5.19 -3.40 9.69
CA GLY A 129 -4.76 -2.02 9.80
C GLY A 129 -5.57 -1.16 8.84
N ARG A 130 -5.72 0.12 9.13
CA ARG A 130 -6.40 1.04 8.22
C ARG A 130 -5.53 1.23 6.96
N GLY A 131 -6.13 1.04 5.80
CA GLY A 131 -5.45 1.12 4.50
C GLY A 131 -4.92 -0.21 3.98
N VAL A 132 -5.12 -1.30 4.74
CA VAL A 132 -4.80 -2.67 4.31
C VAL A 132 -5.97 -3.27 3.51
N SER A 133 -5.64 -4.06 2.49
CA SER A 133 -6.57 -4.77 1.59
C SER A 133 -6.14 -6.21 1.33
#